data_AF-A0AB39MDW9-F1
#
_entry.id   AF-A0AB39MDW9-F1
#
_cell.length_a   1.000
_cell.length_b   1.000
_cell.length_c   1.000
_cell.angle_alpha   90.00
_cell.angle_beta   90.00
_cell.angle_gamma   90.00
#
_symmetry.space_group_name_H-M   'P 1'
#
loop_
_entity.id
_entity.type
_entity.pdbx_description
1 polymer ?
#
loop_
_entity_poly.entity_id
_entity_poly.type
_entity_poly.pdbx_seq_one_letter_code
_entity_poly.pdbx_strand_id
1 'polypeptide(L)'
;MADENTETGTENNETGEETAATTEGAKPDEGADETQLGDAGKKALSEERTARKAAEKELAEAKAEAARLRRSNAATKGTDLEAIKTEMREEFAAQLVSAEIKAEAKGRLTDVGDVTRYPEYFEGIKAGDEKAITAAVDKLLKEKPYLAAAEDTRKGWGDVGGTQRKAAQPEPETPIERLRRSYSN
;
A
#
# COMPACT_ATOMS: atom_id res chain seq x y z
N MET A 1 47.48 -39.86 -28.44
CA MET A 1 46.15 -39.58 -29.02
C MET A 1 45.43 -40.90 -29.03
N ALA A 2 44.59 -41.06 -28.01
CA ALA A 2 43.83 -42.24 -27.59
C ALA A 2 43.21 -41.85 -26.23
N ASP A 3 41.97 -42.18 -25.86
CA ASP A 3 40.82 -42.62 -26.67
C ASP A 3 39.54 -42.04 -26.05
N GLU A 4 38.62 -41.67 -26.95
CA GLU A 4 37.15 -41.85 -26.94
C GLU A 4 36.28 -41.65 -25.66
N ASN A 5 34.99 -42.00 -25.79
CA ASN A 5 33.85 -41.50 -25.01
C ASN A 5 32.79 -42.63 -24.84
N THR A 6 31.68 -42.38 -24.13
CA THR A 6 30.60 -43.34 -23.75
C THR A 6 31.05 -44.35 -22.67
N GLU A 7 30.21 -44.98 -21.84
CA GLU A 7 28.77 -45.31 -21.88
C GLU A 7 28.03 -44.86 -20.59
N THR A 8 26.82 -44.26 -20.64
CA THR A 8 25.45 -44.86 -20.58
C THR A 8 25.15 -45.79 -19.40
N GLY A 9 23.95 -45.65 -18.79
CA GLY A 9 23.46 -46.58 -17.76
C GLY A 9 22.31 -46.04 -16.89
N THR A 10 21.10 -45.96 -17.43
CA THR A 10 19.87 -45.78 -16.65
C THR A 10 19.09 -47.08 -16.64
N GLU A 11 18.79 -47.64 -15.47
CA GLU A 11 17.80 -48.71 -15.34
C GLU A 11 17.09 -48.69 -13.97
N ASN A 12 15.86 -49.20 -13.95
CA ASN A 12 14.87 -49.15 -12.85
C ASN A 12 14.44 -50.60 -12.51
N ASN A 13 13.38 -50.76 -11.70
CA ASN A 13 12.66 -52.03 -11.39
C ASN A 13 13.44 -53.05 -10.50
N GLU A 14 12.85 -53.97 -9.73
CA GLU A 14 11.46 -54.30 -9.29
C GLU A 14 11.54 -55.25 -8.04
N THR A 15 10.52 -55.60 -7.23
CA THR A 15 9.04 -55.42 -7.22
C THR A 15 8.55 -55.41 -5.75
N GLY A 16 7.30 -54.99 -5.50
CA GLY A 16 6.46 -55.52 -4.39
C GLY A 16 6.35 -54.66 -3.11
N GLU A 17 5.23 -54.67 -2.38
CA GLU A 17 3.91 -55.26 -2.69
C GLU A 17 2.78 -54.44 -2.01
N GLU A 18 1.54 -54.65 -2.44
CA GLU A 18 0.36 -53.84 -2.12
C GLU A 18 -0.28 -54.21 -0.77
N THR A 19 -0.72 -53.22 0.01
CA THR A 19 -1.82 -53.41 0.98
C THR A 19 -2.47 -52.08 1.36
N ALA A 20 -3.69 -51.84 0.88
CA ALA A 20 -4.51 -50.72 1.32
C ALA A 20 -5.27 -51.05 2.62
N ALA A 21 -5.21 -50.17 3.61
CA ALA A 21 -6.05 -50.23 4.81
C ALA A 21 -6.70 -48.86 5.04
N THR A 22 -8.03 -48.82 4.95
CA THR A 22 -8.83 -47.59 4.84
C THR A 22 -9.17 -47.01 6.22
N THR A 23 -8.92 -45.71 6.40
CA THR A 23 -9.48 -44.78 7.41
C THR A 23 -9.64 -45.23 8.87
N GLU A 24 -9.16 -44.39 9.80
CA GLU A 24 -10.06 -43.50 10.55
C GLU A 24 -9.32 -42.32 11.20
N GLY A 25 -10.04 -41.27 11.57
CA GLY A 25 -9.47 -39.97 11.92
C GLY A 25 -9.00 -39.84 13.37
N ALA A 26 -7.69 -39.88 13.60
CA ALA A 26 -7.09 -39.40 14.85
C ALA A 26 -7.06 -37.86 14.88
N LYS A 27 -7.55 -37.26 15.96
CA LYS A 27 -7.31 -35.84 16.29
C LYS A 27 -5.82 -35.65 16.61
N PRO A 28 -5.25 -34.45 16.44
CA PRO A 28 -3.96 -34.13 17.07
C PRO A 28 -4.10 -34.24 18.59
N ASP A 29 -3.29 -35.10 19.20
CA ASP A 29 -3.29 -35.32 20.64
C ASP A 29 -2.39 -34.26 21.31
N GLU A 30 -3.00 -33.40 22.14
CA GLU A 30 -2.32 -32.29 22.84
C GLU A 30 -1.54 -32.81 24.06
N GLY A 31 -0.67 -33.80 23.86
CA GLY A 31 -0.11 -34.61 24.96
C GLY A 31 1.12 -35.46 24.61
N ALA A 32 1.92 -35.09 23.60
CA ALA A 32 3.20 -35.75 23.31
C ALA A 32 4.28 -35.42 24.37
N ASP A 33 4.07 -35.92 25.58
CA ASP A 33 4.90 -35.66 26.77
C ASP A 33 6.39 -35.94 26.53
N GLU A 34 7.24 -35.05 27.08
CA GLU A 34 8.69 -35.26 27.16
C GLU A 34 9.06 -36.55 27.93
N THR A 35 8.11 -37.16 28.65
CA THR A 35 8.29 -38.44 29.36
C THR A 35 8.51 -39.62 28.42
N GLN A 36 7.83 -39.66 27.26
CA GLN A 36 7.87 -40.79 26.31
C GLN A 36 9.17 -40.85 25.47
N LEU A 37 9.88 -39.74 25.31
CA LEU A 37 11.18 -39.76 24.66
C LEU A 37 12.22 -40.46 25.55
N GLY A 38 12.90 -41.49 25.01
CA GLY A 38 14.05 -42.09 25.66
C GLY A 38 15.22 -41.11 25.83
N ASP A 39 16.25 -41.50 26.58
CA ASP A 39 17.36 -40.61 26.99
C ASP A 39 18.06 -39.90 25.82
N ALA A 40 18.09 -40.53 24.63
CA ALA A 40 18.61 -39.91 23.41
C ALA A 40 17.73 -38.72 22.93
N GLY A 41 16.40 -38.85 22.96
CA GLY A 41 15.48 -37.78 22.57
C GLY A 41 15.47 -36.63 23.58
N LYS A 42 15.57 -36.94 24.87
CA LYS A 42 15.73 -35.93 25.95
C LYS A 42 17.04 -35.14 25.80
N LYS A 43 18.13 -35.78 25.35
CA LYS A 43 19.39 -35.09 25.00
C LYS A 43 19.25 -34.22 23.76
N ALA A 44 18.71 -34.74 22.66
CA ALA A 44 18.50 -33.98 21.42
C ALA A 44 17.66 -32.70 21.67
N LEU A 45 16.56 -32.80 22.43
CA LEU A 45 15.75 -31.65 22.81
C LEU A 45 16.50 -30.67 23.73
N SER A 46 17.39 -31.14 24.60
CA SER A 46 18.19 -30.24 25.45
C SER A 46 19.28 -29.51 24.64
N GLU A 47 19.90 -30.19 23.68
CA GLU A 47 20.88 -29.65 22.74
C GLU A 47 20.25 -28.61 21.79
N GLU A 48 19.07 -28.89 21.22
CA GLU A 48 18.31 -27.90 20.44
C GLU A 48 17.97 -26.67 21.29
N ARG A 49 17.48 -26.88 22.52
CA ARG A 49 17.14 -25.80 23.47
C ARG A 49 18.36 -24.99 23.91
N THR A 50 19.58 -25.53 23.94
CA THR A 50 20.79 -24.75 24.22
C THR A 50 21.27 -24.00 22.98
N ALA A 51 21.29 -24.63 21.80
CA ALA A 51 21.65 -23.98 20.54
C ALA A 51 20.73 -22.79 20.23
N ARG A 52 19.42 -22.96 20.41
CA ARG A 52 18.44 -21.87 20.26
C ARG A 52 18.69 -20.72 21.23
N LYS A 53 18.97 -21.00 22.52
CA LYS A 53 19.28 -19.97 23.52
C LYS A 53 20.59 -19.24 23.23
N ALA A 54 21.59 -19.93 22.66
CA ALA A 54 22.81 -19.30 22.20
C ALA A 54 22.53 -18.31 21.04
N ALA A 55 21.82 -18.75 20.01
CA ALA A 55 21.43 -17.89 18.89
C ALA A 55 20.54 -16.70 19.30
N GLU A 56 19.57 -16.91 20.20
CA GLU A 56 18.75 -15.84 20.76
C GLU A 56 19.57 -14.82 21.57
N LYS A 57 20.61 -15.28 22.30
CA LYS A 57 21.55 -14.42 23.02
C LYS A 57 22.45 -13.63 22.07
N GLU A 58 23.11 -14.29 21.11
CA GLU A 58 23.99 -13.64 20.12
C GLU A 58 23.21 -12.58 19.32
N LEU A 59 21.96 -12.88 18.94
CA LEU A 59 21.06 -11.95 18.26
C LEU A 59 20.65 -10.77 19.15
N ALA A 60 20.52 -10.97 20.47
CA ALA A 60 20.27 -9.88 21.42
C ALA A 60 21.51 -9.00 21.62
N GLU A 61 22.69 -9.60 21.74
CA GLU A 61 23.98 -8.90 21.88
C GLU A 61 24.31 -8.09 20.61
N ALA A 62 24.20 -8.71 19.42
CA ALA A 62 24.37 -8.01 18.14
C ALA A 62 23.36 -6.87 17.94
N LYS A 63 22.11 -7.02 18.38
CA LYS A 63 21.13 -5.91 18.38
C LYS A 63 21.51 -4.79 19.36
N ALA A 64 21.99 -5.13 20.56
CA ALA A 64 22.43 -4.16 21.55
C ALA A 64 23.67 -3.38 21.07
N GLU A 65 24.63 -4.07 20.44
CA GLU A 65 25.80 -3.45 19.82
C GLU A 65 25.43 -2.59 18.62
N ALA A 66 24.59 -3.06 17.70
CA ALA A 66 24.10 -2.25 16.59
C ALA A 66 23.32 -1.01 17.07
N ALA A 67 22.56 -1.11 18.17
CA ALA A 67 21.91 0.03 18.79
C ALA A 67 22.91 0.98 19.50
N ARG A 68 23.98 0.46 20.12
CA ARG A 68 25.08 1.28 20.68
C ARG A 68 25.83 2.02 19.57
N LEU A 69 26.21 1.31 18.51
CA LEU A 69 26.90 1.86 17.35
C LEU A 69 26.05 2.88 16.58
N ARG A 70 24.74 2.67 16.42
CA ARG A 70 23.86 3.70 15.84
C ARG A 70 23.84 4.97 16.70
N ARG A 71 23.75 4.85 18.03
CA ARG A 71 23.77 6.00 18.96
C ARG A 71 25.12 6.72 18.99
N SER A 72 26.24 5.99 18.98
CA SER A 72 27.57 6.62 18.95
C SER A 72 27.89 7.24 17.58
N ASN A 73 27.46 6.61 16.47
CA ASN A 73 27.57 7.22 15.13
C ASN A 73 26.72 8.50 15.04
N ALA A 74 25.46 8.49 15.48
CA ALA A 74 24.62 9.70 15.47
C ALA A 74 25.15 10.86 16.35
N ALA A 75 26.05 10.57 17.30
CA ALA A 75 26.71 11.56 18.15
C ALA A 75 28.11 12.01 17.65
N THR A 76 28.66 11.36 16.62
CA THR A 76 30.03 11.62 16.11
C THR A 76 30.05 11.95 14.62
N LYS A 77 29.29 11.21 13.81
CA LYS A 77 28.71 11.72 12.57
C LYS A 77 27.53 12.60 12.96
N GLY A 78 27.79 13.89 13.10
CA GLY A 78 26.73 14.85 12.81
C GLY A 78 26.22 14.55 11.41
N THR A 79 25.00 14.01 11.30
CA THR A 79 24.27 13.96 10.04
C THR A 79 24.31 15.36 9.45
N ASP A 80 24.71 15.53 8.20
CA ASP A 80 24.89 16.87 7.62
C ASP A 80 23.53 17.59 7.60
N LEU A 81 23.33 18.43 8.61
CA LEU A 81 22.07 19.10 8.86
C LEU A 81 21.83 20.20 7.82
N GLU A 82 22.85 20.67 7.11
CA GLU A 82 22.62 21.59 5.99
C GLU A 82 22.31 20.82 4.71
N ALA A 83 22.97 19.69 4.42
CA ALA A 83 22.59 18.81 3.31
C ALA A 83 21.12 18.34 3.43
N ILE A 84 20.74 17.81 4.59
CA ILE A 84 19.36 17.36 4.86
C ILE A 84 18.37 18.53 4.79
N LYS A 85 18.75 19.75 5.23
CA LYS A 85 17.91 20.94 5.07
C LYS A 85 17.84 21.43 3.62
N THR A 86 18.87 21.25 2.79
CA THR A 86 18.81 21.61 1.36
C THR A 86 17.94 20.63 0.60
N GLU A 87 18.12 19.32 0.82
CA GLU A 87 17.24 18.26 0.28
C GLU A 87 15.78 18.53 0.62
N MET A 88 15.45 18.75 1.91
CA MET A 88 14.09 19.10 2.32
C MET A 88 13.57 20.40 1.69
N ARG A 89 14.39 21.46 1.60
CA ARG A 89 13.98 22.74 0.99
C ARG A 89 13.68 22.58 -0.50
N GLU A 90 14.44 21.76 -1.21
CA GLU A 90 14.24 21.49 -2.64
C GLU A 90 12.99 20.64 -2.87
N GLU A 91 12.75 19.59 -2.07
CA GLU A 91 11.51 18.82 -2.08
C GLU A 91 10.28 19.69 -1.78
N PHE A 92 10.33 20.51 -0.71
CA PHE A 92 9.21 21.40 -0.35
C PHE A 92 8.99 22.50 -1.39
N ALA A 93 10.03 23.04 -2.03
CA ALA A 93 9.89 24.01 -3.11
C ALA A 93 9.20 23.40 -4.34
N ALA A 94 9.59 22.19 -4.75
CA ALA A 94 8.95 21.48 -5.86
C ALA A 94 7.48 21.13 -5.54
N GLN A 95 7.20 20.67 -4.31
CA GLN A 95 5.83 20.41 -3.86
C GLN A 95 4.98 21.69 -3.86
N LEU A 96 5.52 22.81 -3.37
CA LEU A 96 4.85 24.11 -3.31
C LEU A 96 4.52 24.65 -4.70
N VAL A 97 5.47 24.64 -5.64
CA VAL A 97 5.20 24.96 -7.07
C VAL A 97 4.06 24.09 -7.60
N SER A 98 4.11 22.77 -7.35
CA SER A 98 3.05 21.87 -7.81
C SER A 98 1.68 22.17 -7.20
N ALA A 99 1.63 22.71 -5.97
CA ALA A 99 0.40 23.08 -5.28
C ALA A 99 -0.17 24.41 -5.77
N GLU A 100 0.69 25.40 -6.01
CA GLU A 100 0.34 26.70 -6.57
C GLU A 100 -0.22 26.57 -8.01
N ILE A 101 0.44 25.78 -8.88
CA ILE A 101 -0.08 25.52 -10.23
C ILE A 101 -1.43 24.78 -10.17
N LYS A 102 -1.61 23.82 -9.26
CA LYS A 102 -2.90 23.13 -9.07
C LYS A 102 -3.98 24.05 -8.49
N ALA A 103 -3.61 25.08 -7.73
CA ALA A 103 -4.54 26.09 -7.23
C ALA A 103 -5.01 27.02 -8.36
N GLU A 104 -4.09 27.52 -9.19
CA GLU A 104 -4.41 28.34 -10.38
C GLU A 104 -5.20 27.54 -11.43
N ALA A 105 -4.85 26.27 -11.67
CA ALA A 105 -5.57 25.42 -12.61
C ALA A 105 -7.00 25.08 -12.18
N LYS A 106 -7.35 25.25 -10.90
CA LYS A 106 -8.64 24.83 -10.33
C LYS A 106 -9.80 25.68 -10.88
N GLY A 107 -10.66 25.05 -11.68
CA GLY A 107 -11.77 25.73 -12.35
C GLY A 107 -11.34 26.47 -13.62
N ARG A 108 -10.05 26.45 -13.98
CA ARG A 108 -9.53 26.87 -15.29
C ARG A 108 -9.37 25.69 -16.23
N LEU A 109 -8.99 24.52 -15.70
CA LEU A 109 -8.93 23.23 -16.39
C LEU A 109 -10.09 22.32 -15.96
N THR A 110 -10.48 21.38 -16.84
CA THR A 110 -11.51 20.37 -16.56
C THR A 110 -11.03 19.32 -15.55
N ASP A 111 -9.76 18.89 -15.63
CA ASP A 111 -9.09 18.06 -14.63
C ASP A 111 -7.82 18.77 -14.14
N VAL A 112 -7.70 18.98 -12.83
CA VAL A 112 -6.51 19.60 -12.21
C VAL A 112 -5.29 18.67 -12.32
N GLY A 113 -5.50 17.37 -12.54
CA GLY A 113 -4.46 16.38 -12.83
C GLY A 113 -3.78 16.56 -14.19
N ASP A 114 -4.41 17.25 -15.16
CA ASP A 114 -3.78 17.53 -16.47
C ASP A 114 -2.50 18.36 -16.34
N VAL A 115 -2.37 19.20 -15.30
CA VAL A 115 -1.13 19.92 -14.97
C VAL A 115 0.07 18.97 -14.91
N THR A 116 -0.10 17.79 -14.31
CA THR A 116 0.98 16.78 -14.20
C THR A 116 1.18 15.93 -15.45
N ARG A 117 0.30 16.07 -16.46
CA ARG A 117 0.43 15.40 -17.77
C ARG A 117 1.21 16.26 -18.78
N TYR A 118 1.35 17.57 -18.53
CA TYR A 118 2.02 18.52 -19.41
C TYR A 118 3.07 19.37 -18.65
N PRO A 119 4.11 18.74 -18.05
CA PRO A 119 5.13 19.46 -17.27
C PRO A 119 5.90 20.51 -18.10
N GLU A 120 6.00 20.34 -19.42
CA GLU A 120 6.75 21.19 -20.35
C GLU A 120 6.25 22.65 -20.43
N TYR A 121 5.07 22.95 -19.88
CA TYR A 121 4.54 24.30 -19.74
C TYR A 121 4.99 25.00 -18.45
N PHE A 122 5.45 24.23 -17.46
CA PHE A 122 5.74 24.68 -16.10
C PHE A 122 7.21 24.54 -15.69
N GLU A 123 8.08 24.07 -16.59
CA GLU A 123 9.53 23.98 -16.37
C GLU A 123 10.15 25.35 -16.03
N GLY A 124 11.02 25.38 -15.03
CA GLY A 124 11.74 26.59 -14.61
C GLY A 124 10.94 27.58 -13.74
N ILE A 125 9.64 27.35 -13.54
CA ILE A 125 8.81 28.17 -12.63
C ILE A 125 9.24 27.97 -11.17
N LYS A 126 9.13 29.03 -10.36
CA LYS A 126 9.49 29.07 -8.94
C LYS A 126 8.28 29.35 -8.08
N ALA A 127 8.32 28.88 -6.83
CA ALA A 127 7.25 29.12 -5.87
C ALA A 127 7.05 30.62 -5.63
N GLY A 128 5.79 31.05 -5.57
CA GLY A 128 5.38 32.45 -5.42
C GLY A 128 5.44 33.30 -6.70
N ASP A 129 5.83 32.74 -7.86
CA ASP A 129 5.70 33.46 -9.15
C ASP A 129 4.31 33.23 -9.78
N GLU A 130 3.29 33.79 -9.13
CA GLU A 130 1.88 33.75 -9.56
C GLU A 130 1.73 34.12 -11.05
N LYS A 131 2.51 35.08 -11.54
CA LYS A 131 2.43 35.58 -12.92
C LYS A 131 2.98 34.58 -13.93
N ALA A 132 4.10 33.92 -13.63
CA ALA A 132 4.60 32.82 -14.45
C ALA A 132 3.63 31.64 -14.47
N ILE A 133 3.01 31.32 -13.32
CA ILE A 133 2.03 30.23 -13.20
C ILE A 133 0.77 30.53 -14.03
N THR A 134 0.14 31.70 -13.87
CA THR A 134 -1.02 32.11 -14.67
C THR A 134 -0.70 32.12 -16.17
N ALA A 135 0.46 32.66 -16.58
CA ALA A 135 0.87 32.71 -17.98
C ALA A 135 1.16 31.32 -18.58
N ALA A 136 1.66 30.38 -17.79
CA ALA A 136 1.85 28.99 -18.19
C ALA A 136 0.49 28.26 -18.37
N VAL A 137 -0.46 28.49 -17.46
CA VAL A 137 -1.84 27.99 -17.59
C VAL A 137 -2.54 28.61 -18.81
N ASP A 138 -2.36 29.92 -19.06
CA ASP A 138 -2.87 30.59 -20.27
C ASP A 138 -2.30 29.96 -21.55
N LYS A 139 -0.99 29.71 -21.60
CA LYS A 139 -0.32 29.06 -22.73
C LYS A 139 -0.86 27.64 -22.95
N LEU A 140 -0.96 26.85 -21.88
CA LEU A 140 -1.48 25.48 -21.92
C LEU A 140 -2.92 25.45 -22.48
N LEU A 141 -3.80 26.31 -21.97
CA LEU A 141 -5.19 26.41 -22.42
C LEU A 141 -5.31 26.93 -23.86
N LYS A 142 -4.41 27.81 -24.29
CA LYS A 142 -4.38 28.34 -25.67
C LYS A 142 -3.92 27.32 -26.70
N GLU A 143 -2.97 26.46 -26.35
CA GLU A 143 -2.47 25.38 -27.22
C GLU A 143 -3.33 24.11 -27.14
N LYS A 144 -3.97 23.85 -25.99
CA LYS A 144 -4.82 22.69 -25.73
C LYS A 144 -6.21 23.12 -25.21
N PRO A 145 -7.04 23.80 -26.03
CA PRO A 145 -8.34 24.35 -25.59
C PRO A 145 -9.35 23.28 -25.15
N TYR A 146 -9.13 22.01 -25.50
CA TYR A 146 -9.92 20.87 -25.03
C TYR A 146 -9.72 20.55 -23.53
N LEU A 147 -8.68 21.13 -22.88
CA LEU A 147 -8.44 21.01 -21.44
C LEU A 147 -9.19 22.06 -20.61
N ALA A 148 -9.66 23.15 -21.24
CA ALA A 148 -10.34 24.24 -20.54
C ALA A 148 -11.55 23.71 -19.77
N ALA A 149 -11.78 24.26 -18.57
CA ALA A 149 -13.05 24.05 -17.89
C ALA A 149 -14.17 24.61 -18.78
N ALA A 150 -15.11 23.76 -19.20
CA ALA A 150 -16.27 24.23 -19.94
C ALA A 150 -17.11 25.15 -19.03
N GLU A 151 -17.40 26.37 -19.47
CA GLU A 151 -18.43 27.19 -18.83
C GLU A 151 -19.73 26.39 -18.75
N ASP A 152 -20.32 26.28 -17.55
CA ASP A 152 -21.36 25.28 -17.27
C ASP A 152 -22.74 25.63 -17.84
N THR A 153 -22.80 25.58 -19.17
CA THR A 153 -24.01 25.46 -19.99
C THR A 153 -24.72 24.12 -19.81
N ARG A 154 -24.12 23.16 -19.07
CA ARG A 154 -24.65 21.82 -18.81
C ARG A 154 -25.14 21.67 -17.36
N LYS A 155 -25.75 22.74 -16.82
CA LYS A 155 -26.69 22.72 -15.68
C LYS A 155 -27.41 21.37 -15.64
N GLY A 156 -27.01 20.54 -14.68
CA GLY A 156 -26.97 19.08 -14.84
C GLY A 156 -28.17 18.42 -15.53
N TRP A 157 -27.92 17.72 -16.63
CA TRP A 157 -28.82 16.67 -17.17
C TRP A 157 -28.80 15.39 -16.28
N GLY A 158 -28.62 15.59 -14.98
CA GLY A 158 -28.40 14.58 -13.93
C GLY A 158 -29.61 14.35 -13.03
N ASP A 159 -30.80 14.80 -13.44
CA ASP A 159 -32.07 14.32 -12.88
C ASP A 159 -33.11 14.10 -14.01
N VAL A 160 -32.96 12.97 -14.70
CA VAL A 160 -33.96 12.41 -15.63
C VAL A 160 -34.45 11.03 -15.16
N GLY A 161 -34.32 10.76 -13.86
CA GLY A 161 -34.67 9.48 -13.24
C GLY A 161 -34.63 9.49 -11.70
N GLY A 162 -34.14 10.56 -11.07
CA GLY A 162 -34.11 10.76 -9.63
C GLY A 162 -35.33 11.56 -9.13
N THR A 163 -36.50 11.39 -9.77
CA THR A 163 -37.75 12.13 -9.54
C THR A 163 -37.84 12.62 -8.11
N GLN A 164 -37.71 13.94 -7.89
CA GLN A 164 -37.64 14.49 -6.53
C GLN A 164 -38.78 13.94 -5.68
N ARG A 165 -38.46 13.02 -4.77
CA ARG A 165 -39.45 12.39 -3.90
C ARG A 165 -39.90 13.46 -2.93
N LYS A 166 -40.99 14.13 -3.30
CA LYS A 166 -41.70 15.17 -2.54
C LYS A 166 -41.60 14.82 -1.07
N ALA A 167 -40.88 15.66 -0.32
CA ALA A 167 -40.32 15.33 0.99
C ALA A 167 -41.34 14.53 1.81
N ALA A 168 -40.94 13.33 2.23
CA ALA A 168 -41.87 12.36 2.78
C ALA A 168 -42.68 13.00 3.91
N GLN A 169 -44.00 13.08 3.71
CA GLN A 169 -44.91 13.59 4.73
C GLN A 169 -44.63 12.85 6.04
N PRO A 170 -44.46 13.55 7.18
CA PRO A 170 -44.09 12.90 8.43
C PRO A 170 -45.07 11.77 8.73
N GLU A 171 -44.49 10.61 9.05
CA GLU A 171 -45.26 9.42 9.39
C GLU A 171 -46.11 9.75 10.63
N PRO A 172 -47.44 9.50 10.59
CA PRO A 172 -48.30 9.87 11.71
C PRO A 172 -47.88 9.13 12.98
N GLU A 173 -47.72 9.88 14.06
CA GLU A 173 -47.25 9.40 15.37
C GLU A 173 -48.14 8.29 15.92
N THR A 174 -49.44 8.32 15.57
CA THR A 174 -50.40 7.29 15.98
C THR A 174 -50.95 6.44 14.81
N PRO A 175 -51.23 5.14 15.05
CA PRO A 175 -51.99 4.32 14.10
C PRO A 175 -53.39 4.86 13.76
N ILE A 176 -53.99 5.62 14.68
CA ILE A 176 -55.35 6.20 14.53
C ILE A 176 -55.35 7.35 13.51
N GLU A 177 -54.31 8.19 13.51
CA GLU A 177 -54.14 9.23 12.48
C GLU A 177 -53.85 8.64 11.10
N ARG A 178 -53.10 7.54 11.04
CA ARG A 178 -52.88 6.78 9.79
C ARG A 178 -54.22 6.33 9.19
N LEU A 179 -55.11 5.80 10.04
CA LEU A 179 -56.46 5.38 9.67
C LEU A 179 -57.34 6.57 9.24
N ARG A 180 -57.33 7.70 9.96
CA ARG A 180 -58.04 8.92 9.54
C ARG A 180 -57.56 9.39 8.17
N ARG A 181 -56.24 9.48 7.97
CA ARG A 181 -55.62 9.98 6.73
C ARG A 181 -55.90 9.08 5.52
N SER A 182 -56.21 7.79 5.71
CA SER A 182 -56.63 6.89 4.61
C SER A 182 -58.12 6.95 4.25
N TYR A 183 -58.98 7.47 5.14
CA TYR A 183 -60.45 7.53 4.94
C TYR A 183 -60.99 8.97 4.88
N SER A 184 -60.15 9.96 4.58
CA SER A 184 -60.53 11.38 4.45
C SER A 184 -60.33 11.92 3.02
N ASN A 185 -60.62 11.09 2.01
CA ASN A 185 -60.73 11.48 0.60
C ASN A 185 -62.21 11.66 0.22
#